data_AF-A0A180F3P4-F1
#
_entry.id   AF-A0A180F3P4-F1
#
_cell.length_a   1.000
_cell.length_b   1.000
_cell.length_c   1.000
_cell.angle_alpha   90.00
_cell.angle_beta   90.00
_cell.angle_gamma   90.00
#
_symmetry.space_group_name_H-M   'P 1'
#
loop_
_entity.id
_entity.type
_entity.pdbx_description
1 polymer ?
#
loop_
_entity_poly.entity_id
_entity_poly.type
_entity_poly.pdbx_seq_one_letter_code
_entity_poly.pdbx_strand_id
1 'polypeptide(L)'
;MELFEITFTIMKNITAPTGEKTIYIRLMRPNDDALIKSRINVFPFEGKDISYSMKRIIEYDGEETQITMYWDIEEYLYSGTYRADIFADGNHIGRKAFTLND
;
A
#
# COMPACT_ATOMS: atom_id res chain seq x y z
N MET A 1 8.01 13.87 -14.44
CA MET A 1 8.14 12.64 -13.63
C MET A 1 6.76 12.39 -13.06
N GLU A 2 6.16 11.26 -13.39
CA GLU A 2 4.82 10.91 -12.92
C GLU A 2 4.91 10.15 -11.60
N LEU A 3 3.90 10.31 -10.75
CA LEU A 3 3.81 9.60 -9.48
C LEU A 3 2.37 9.16 -9.23
N PHE A 4 2.23 8.07 -8.49
CA PHE A 4 0.98 7.78 -7.82
C PHE A 4 1.00 8.41 -6.43
N GLU A 5 -0.01 9.21 -6.13
CA GLU A 5 -0.33 9.66 -4.78
C GLU A 5 -1.44 8.77 -4.22
N ILE A 6 -1.15 8.10 -3.10
CA ILE A 6 -2.13 7.28 -2.39
C ILE A 6 -2.37 7.92 -1.04
N THR A 7 -3.57 8.46 -0.87
CA THR A 7 -4.04 9.05 0.39
C THR A 7 -5.18 8.20 0.94
N PHE A 8 -5.07 7.83 2.22
CA PHE A 8 -6.09 7.07 2.93
C PHE A 8 -6.10 7.44 4.41
N THR A 9 -7.16 7.04 5.09
CA THR A 9 -7.37 7.32 6.51
C THR A 9 -7.48 6.01 7.26
N ILE A 10 -6.64 5.82 8.28
CA ILE A 10 -6.86 4.79 9.29
C ILE A 10 -7.85 5.37 10.29
N MET A 11 -9.05 4.80 10.35
CA MET A 11 -10.08 5.25 11.27
C MET A 11 -9.68 4.98 12.72
N LYS A 12 -10.26 5.75 13.65
CA LYS A 12 -10.16 5.51 15.09
C LYS A 12 -10.50 4.05 15.42
N ASN A 13 -9.62 3.36 16.15
CA ASN A 13 -9.83 2.00 16.58
C ASN A 13 -9.23 1.76 17.97
N ILE A 14 -10.08 1.82 18.99
CA ILE A 14 -9.70 1.66 20.40
C ILE A 14 -9.26 0.24 20.77
N THR A 15 -9.48 -0.75 19.88
CA THR A 15 -9.09 -2.15 20.11
C THR A 15 -7.77 -2.52 19.45
N ALA A 16 -7.31 -1.71 18.49
CA ALA A 16 -6.00 -1.89 17.88
C ALA A 16 -4.90 -1.42 18.85
N PRO A 17 -3.80 -2.16 19.00
CA PRO A 17 -2.67 -1.70 19.80
C PRO A 17 -2.13 -0.38 19.26
N THR A 18 -1.90 0.59 20.14
CA THR A 18 -1.19 1.84 19.80
C THR A 18 0.31 1.57 19.65
N GLY A 19 1.04 2.53 19.07
CA GLY A 19 2.48 2.47 18.90
C GLY A 19 2.93 2.58 17.44
N GLU A 20 4.19 2.25 17.21
CA GLU A 20 4.78 2.20 15.88
C GLU A 20 4.07 1.15 15.00
N LYS A 21 3.58 1.59 13.84
CA LYS A 21 2.98 0.72 12.81
C LYS A 21 3.77 0.82 11.52
N THR A 22 4.06 -0.33 10.93
CA THR A 22 4.53 -0.38 9.55
C THR A 22 3.33 -0.56 8.61
N ILE A 23 3.14 0.41 7.74
CA ILE A 23 2.19 0.38 6.64
C ILE A 23 2.91 -0.13 5.39
N TYR A 24 2.30 -1.10 4.73
CA TYR A 24 2.69 -1.55 3.40
C TYR A 24 1.57 -1.25 2.41
N ILE A 25 1.93 -0.68 1.26
CA ILE A 25 1.02 -0.59 0.11
C ILE A 25 1.57 -1.46 -1.00
N ARG A 26 0.70 -2.31 -1.54
CA ARG A 26 0.97 -3.17 -2.69
C ARG A 26 0.12 -2.70 -3.86
N LEU A 27 0.76 -2.10 -4.85
CA LEU A 27 0.13 -1.72 -6.11
C LEU A 27 0.23 -2.87 -7.10
N MET A 28 -0.90 -3.21 -7.71
CA MET A 28 -1.06 -4.31 -8.65
C MET A 28 -1.44 -3.74 -10.00
N ARG A 29 -0.73 -4.19 -11.04
CA ARG A 29 -1.02 -3.91 -12.44
C ARG A 29 -2.28 -4.67 -12.90
N PRO A 30 -2.86 -4.32 -14.06
CA PRO A 30 -4.04 -5.02 -14.60
C PRO A 30 -3.84 -6.52 -14.86
N ASN A 31 -2.60 -6.96 -15.02
CA ASN A 31 -2.23 -8.38 -15.20
C ASN A 31 -1.91 -9.11 -13.88
N ASP A 32 -2.28 -8.53 -12.74
CA ASP A 32 -1.99 -9.03 -11.38
C ASP A 32 -0.49 -9.20 -11.05
N ASP A 33 0.39 -8.50 -11.78
CA ASP A 33 1.78 -8.33 -11.34
C ASP A 33 1.93 -7.12 -10.41
N ALA A 34 2.82 -7.21 -9.43
CA ALA A 34 3.03 -6.15 -8.46
C ALA A 34 4.05 -5.12 -8.98
N LEU A 35 3.75 -3.83 -8.82
CA LEU A 35 4.73 -2.76 -9.03
C LEU A 35 5.75 -2.78 -7.89
N ILE A 36 7.00 -3.11 -8.21
CA ILE A 36 8.10 -3.21 -7.23
C ILE A 36 9.38 -2.55 -7.74
N LYS A 37 10.09 -1.85 -6.85
CA LYS A 37 11.44 -1.33 -7.13
C LYS A 37 12.53 -2.39 -6.92
N SER A 38 12.24 -3.42 -6.11
CA SER A 38 13.18 -4.52 -5.85
C SER A 38 12.45 -5.81 -5.48
N ARG A 39 13.01 -6.95 -5.92
CA ARG A 39 12.47 -8.29 -5.61
C ARG A 39 12.61 -8.68 -4.13
N ILE A 40 13.49 -8.01 -3.38
CA ILE A 40 13.66 -8.23 -1.94
C ILE A 40 12.65 -7.45 -1.10
N ASN A 41 11.87 -6.55 -1.71
CA ASN A 41 10.85 -5.78 -1.02
C ASN A 41 9.64 -6.67 -0.76
N VAL A 42 9.76 -7.52 0.25
CA VAL A 42 8.73 -8.45 0.68
C VAL A 42 8.40 -8.27 2.16
N PHE A 43 7.19 -8.71 2.55
CA PHE A 43 6.76 -8.77 3.94
C PHE A 43 5.89 -10.02 4.17
N PRO A 44 5.86 -10.56 5.40
CA PRO A 44 5.06 -11.73 5.71
C PRO A 44 3.57 -11.39 5.76
N PHE A 45 2.77 -12.17 5.05
CA PHE A 45 1.30 -12.12 5.04
C PHE A 45 0.73 -13.52 4.78
N GLU A 46 -0.22 -13.97 5.62
CA GLU A 46 -0.87 -15.29 5.48
C GLU A 46 0.10 -16.47 5.30
N GLY A 47 1.23 -16.46 6.02
CA GLY A 47 2.23 -17.53 6.00
C GLY A 47 3.12 -17.54 4.76
N LYS A 48 3.14 -16.47 3.96
CA LYS A 48 4.01 -16.29 2.79
C LYS A 48 4.64 -14.90 2.81
N ASP A 49 5.79 -14.78 2.17
CA ASP A 49 6.36 -13.47 1.84
C ASP A 49 5.74 -12.97 0.54
N ILE A 50 5.09 -11.81 0.60
CA ILE A 50 4.52 -11.13 -0.56
C ILE A 50 5.20 -9.79 -0.77
N SER A 51 5.21 -9.31 -2.01
CA SER A 51 5.85 -8.04 -2.35
C SER A 51 5.06 -6.82 -1.89
N TYR A 52 5.76 -5.72 -1.61
CA TYR A 52 5.17 -4.40 -1.43
C TYR A 52 5.76 -3.40 -2.43
N SER A 53 4.96 -2.40 -2.81
CA SER A 53 5.44 -1.27 -3.61
C SER A 53 6.13 -0.29 -2.68
N MET A 54 5.40 0.24 -1.69
CA MET A 54 5.90 1.27 -0.78
C MET A 54 5.63 0.91 0.67
N LYS A 55 6.51 1.38 1.57
CA LYS A 55 6.46 1.17 3.01
C LYS A 55 6.56 2.51 3.72
N ARG A 56 5.79 2.69 4.80
CA ARG A 56 5.93 3.83 5.72
C ARG A 56 5.77 3.36 7.15
N ILE A 57 6.57 3.93 8.05
CA ILE A 57 6.39 3.77 9.49
C ILE A 57 5.60 4.98 9.99
N ILE A 58 4.60 4.74 10.82
CA ILE A 58 3.78 5.77 11.47
C ILE A 58 3.72 5.49 12.98
N GLU A 59 3.45 6.53 13.77
CA GLU A 59 3.03 6.38 15.16
C GLU A 59 1.50 6.42 15.19
N TYR A 60 0.84 5.36 15.66
CA TYR A 60 -0.62 5.27 15.76
C TYR A 60 -1.04 5.34 17.22
N ASP A 61 -1.83 6.34 17.59
CA ASP A 61 -2.27 6.60 18.96
C ASP A 61 -3.69 6.08 19.26
N GLY A 62 -4.31 5.38 18.30
CA GLY A 62 -5.69 4.90 18.41
C GLY A 62 -6.72 5.84 17.79
N GLU A 63 -6.33 7.06 17.41
CA GLU A 63 -7.18 8.05 16.78
C GLU A 63 -7.11 7.99 15.24
N GLU A 64 -7.98 8.76 14.60
CA GLU A 64 -7.99 8.86 13.15
C GLU A 64 -6.67 9.44 12.62
N THR A 65 -6.03 8.74 11.69
CA THR A 65 -4.74 9.13 11.12
C THR A 65 -4.81 9.13 9.60
N GLN A 66 -4.65 10.30 8.98
CA GLN A 66 -4.52 10.42 7.52
C GLN A 66 -3.07 10.20 7.08
N ILE A 67 -2.90 9.38 6.04
CA ILE A 67 -1.59 8.99 5.53
C ILE A 67 -1.58 9.20 4.02
N THR A 68 -0.56 9.90 3.55
CA THR A 68 -0.25 10.05 2.12
C THR A 68 1.10 9.41 1.83
N MET A 69 1.14 8.61 0.77
CA MET A 69 2.35 7.96 0.28
C MET A 69 2.47 8.17 -1.22
N TYR A 70 3.72 8.25 -1.69
CA TYR A 70 4.05 8.53 -3.08
C TYR A 70 4.82 7.37 -3.69
N TRP A 71 4.53 7.07 -4.95
CA TRP A 71 5.25 6.09 -5.74
C TRP A 71 5.68 6.70 -7.06
N ASP A 72 6.98 6.86 -7.23
CA ASP A 72 7.56 7.33 -8.49
C ASP A 72 7.38 6.27 -9.57
N ILE A 73 6.85 6.69 -10.71
CA ILE A 73 6.68 5.83 -11.87
C ILE A 73 7.99 5.86 -12.67
N GLU A 74 8.72 4.75 -12.61
CA GLU A 74 10.03 4.57 -13.27
C GLU A 74 9.94 3.78 -14.59
N GLU A 75 8.76 3.23 -14.89
CA GLU A 75 8.49 2.39 -16.06
C GLU A 75 7.17 2.80 -16.73
N TYR A 76 6.98 2.38 -17.98
CA TYR A 76 5.73 2.61 -18.68
C TYR A 76 4.58 1.83 -18.04
N LEU A 77 3.44 2.49 -17.88
CA LEU A 77 2.22 1.91 -17.36
C LEU A 77 1.23 1.67 -18.49
N TYR A 78 0.63 0.48 -18.51
CA TYR A 78 -0.40 0.13 -19.49
C TYR A 78 -1.76 0.64 -19.02
N SER A 79 -2.64 1.02 -19.94
CA SER A 79 -4.04 1.25 -19.58
C SER A 79 -4.68 -0.02 -19.00
N GLY A 80 -5.63 0.19 -18.10
CA GLY A 80 -6.35 -0.86 -17.42
C GLY A 80 -6.57 -0.59 -15.94
N THR A 81 -7.12 -1.57 -15.25
CA THR A 81 -7.48 -1.46 -13.82
C THR A 81 -6.32 -1.86 -12.92
N TYR A 82 -5.79 -0.89 -12.21
CA TYR A 82 -4.82 -1.07 -11.13
C TYR A 82 -5.55 -1.25 -9.80
N ARG A 83 -4.84 -1.82 -8.83
CA ARG A 83 -5.34 -2.02 -7.47
C ARG A 83 -4.28 -1.64 -6.45
N ALA A 84 -4.67 -0.84 -5.45
CA ALA A 84 -3.89 -0.58 -4.26
C ALA A 84 -4.46 -1.40 -3.10
N ASP A 85 -3.64 -2.29 -2.54
CA ASP A 85 -3.92 -3.05 -1.33
C ASP A 85 -3.08 -2.48 -0.18
N ILE A 86 -3.69 -2.22 0.97
CA ILE A 86 -3.07 -1.58 2.14
C ILE A 86 -3.02 -2.59 3.29
N PHE A 87 -1.85 -2.72 3.91
CA PHE A 87 -1.61 -3.67 5.00
C PHE A 87 -0.97 -2.99 6.21
N ALA A 88 -1.37 -3.44 7.39
CA ALA A 88 -0.76 -3.07 8.67
C ALA A 88 -0.92 -4.24 9.65
N ASP A 89 0.05 -4.45 10.54
CA ASP A 89 0.01 -5.49 11.58
C ASP A 89 -0.36 -6.89 11.06
N GLY A 90 0.13 -7.27 9.88
CA GLY A 90 -0.15 -8.57 9.27
C GLY A 90 -1.58 -8.73 8.71
N ASN A 91 -2.37 -7.66 8.70
CA ASN A 91 -3.74 -7.64 8.20
C ASN A 91 -3.87 -6.82 6.92
N HIS A 92 -4.80 -7.21 6.06
CA HIS A 92 -5.23 -6.38 4.93
C HIS A 92 -6.33 -5.42 5.41
N ILE A 93 -6.01 -4.12 5.44
CA ILE A 93 -6.85 -3.10 6.10
C ILE A 93 -7.63 -2.24 5.11
N GLY A 94 -7.34 -2.33 3.81
CA GLY A 94 -8.05 -1.54 2.81
C GLY A 94 -7.63 -1.84 1.38
N ARG A 95 -8.55 -1.62 0.45
CA ARG A 95 -8.34 -1.82 -0.99
C ARG A 95 -9.02 -0.73 -1.80
N LYS A 96 -8.36 -0.28 -2.87
CA LYS A 96 -8.97 0.58 -3.90
C LYS A 96 -8.52 0.14 -5.28
N ALA A 97 -9.48 0.00 -6.20
CA ALA A 97 -9.19 -0.14 -7.63
C ALA A 97 -9.35 1.21 -8.32
N PHE A 98 -8.53 1.46 -9.34
CA PHE A 98 -8.58 2.65 -10.20
C PHE A 98 -8.18 2.27 -11.62
N THR A 99 -8.75 2.94 -12.62
CA THR A 99 -8.43 2.69 -14.03
C THR A 99 -7.51 3.77 -14.54
N LEU A 100 -6.40 3.36 -15.14
CA LEU A 100 -5.57 4.22 -15.97
C LEU A 100 -6.10 4.13 -17.40
N ASN A 101 -6.50 5.27 -17.96
CA ASN A 101 -6.90 5.38 -19.36
C ASN A 101 -5.72 5.95 -20.17
N ASP A 102 -5.71 5.67 -21.48
CA ASP A 102 -4.73 6.22 -22.43
C ASP A 102 -4.82 7.75 -22.55
#